data_AF-A0A931AK36-F1
#
_entry.id   AF-A0A931AK36-F1
#
_cell.length_a   1.000
_cell.length_b   1.000
_cell.length_c   1.000
_cell.angle_alpha   90.00
_cell.angle_beta   90.00
_cell.angle_gamma   90.00
#
_symmetry.space_group_name_H-M   'P 1'
#
loop_
_entity.id
_entity.type
_entity.pdbx_description
1 polymer ?
#
loop_
_entity_poly.entity_id
_entity_poly.type
_entity_poly.pdbx_seq_one_letter_code
_entity_poly.pdbx_strand_id
1 'polypeptide(L)'
;MGLAFAGMFGYFIVNVMVGLVVLGLASTVAIGVGAGVLAILGIGGGLALVLLRRKSWSLGLGLGLMLGWAIASIVSAGYCTGLNPAMYA
;
A
#
# COMPACT_ATOMS: atom_id res chain seq x y z
N MET A 1 -17.29 4.82 -7.55
CA MET A 1 -16.42 3.64 -7.73
C MET A 1 -15.09 3.96 -8.41
N GLY A 2 -15.04 4.71 -9.52
CA GLY A 2 -13.76 4.97 -10.23
C GLY A 2 -12.62 5.54 -9.37
N LEU A 3 -12.92 6.41 -8.41
CA LEU A 3 -11.91 6.97 -7.50
C LEU A 3 -11.34 5.98 -6.50
N ALA A 4 -12.06 4.91 -6.15
CA ALA A 4 -11.51 3.85 -5.31
C ALA A 4 -10.44 3.06 -6.07
N PHE A 5 -10.68 2.75 -7.35
CA PHE A 5 -9.66 2.15 -8.22
C PHE A 5 -8.47 3.08 -8.42
N ALA A 6 -8.70 4.38 -8.63
CA ALA A 6 -7.62 5.36 -8.74
C ALA A 6 -6.74 5.39 -7.48
N GLY A 7 -7.35 5.38 -6.29
CA GLY A 7 -6.63 5.29 -5.02
C GLY A 7 -5.83 3.98 -4.89
N MET A 8 -6.43 2.85 -5.23
CA MET A 8 -5.80 1.53 -5.15
C MET A 8 -4.59 1.39 -6.07
N PHE A 9 -4.76 1.68 -7.37
CA PHE A 9 -3.66 1.62 -8.33
C PHE A 9 -2.61 2.69 -8.07
N GLY A 10 -3.02 3.89 -7.65
CA GLY A 10 -2.10 4.93 -7.21
C GLY A 10 -1.22 4.47 -6.06
N TYR A 11 -1.80 3.77 -5.07
CA TYR A 11 -1.04 3.18 -3.98
C TYR A 11 -0.04 2.12 -4.48
N PHE A 12 -0.42 1.23 -5.40
CA PHE A 12 0.50 0.22 -5.95
C PHE A 12 1.71 0.83 -6.66
N ILE A 13 1.50 1.89 -7.45
CA ILE A 13 2.61 2.61 -8.09
C ILE A 13 3.57 3.16 -7.03
N VAL A 14 3.04 3.84 -6.02
CA VAL A 14 3.86 4.38 -4.92
C VAL A 14 4.58 3.27 -4.17
N ASN A 15 3.91 2.14 -3.91
CA ASN A 15 4.50 0.99 -3.23
C ASN A 15 5.70 0.43 -3.97
N VAL A 16 5.57 0.21 -5.29
CA VAL A 16 6.69 -0.27 -6.13
C VAL A 16 7.84 0.74 -6.13
N MET A 17 7.55 2.02 -6.32
CA MET A 17 8.59 3.06 -6.36
C MET A 17 9.36 3.15 -5.04
N VAL A 18 8.65 3.17 -3.90
CA VAL A 18 9.28 3.15 -2.57
C VAL A 18 10.05 1.85 -2.38
N GLY A 19 9.48 0.71 -2.76
CA GLY A 19 10.13 -0.60 -2.69
C GLY A 19 11.46 -0.64 -3.42
N LEU A 20 11.50 -0.17 -4.67
CA LEU A 20 12.73 -0.10 -5.47
C LEU A 20 13.80 0.80 -4.81
N VAL A 21 13.39 1.95 -4.27
CA VAL A 21 14.30 2.88 -3.57
C VAL A 21 14.88 2.22 -2.32
N VAL A 22 14.05 1.64 -1.45
CA VAL A 22 14.54 1.07 -0.18
C VAL A 22 15.35 -0.20 -0.37
N LEU A 23 15.01 -1.02 -1.38
CA LEU A 23 15.81 -2.19 -1.73
C LEU A 23 17.17 -1.79 -2.33
N GLY A 24 17.21 -0.74 -3.15
CA GLY A 24 18.46 -0.21 -3.71
C GLY A 24 19.42 0.36 -2.66
N LEU A 25 18.90 0.82 -1.52
CA LEU A 25 19.72 1.29 -0.39
C LEU A 25 20.35 0.15 0.42
N ALA A 26 19.93 -1.10 0.23
CA ALA A 26 20.45 -2.30 0.91
C ALA A 26 20.57 -2.14 2.45
N SER A 27 19.65 -1.39 3.06
CA SER A 27 19.66 -1.07 4.50
C SER A 27 18.37 -1.52 5.17
N THR A 28 18.51 -2.31 6.24
CA THR A 28 17.37 -2.79 7.04
C THR A 28 16.57 -1.63 7.65
N VAL A 29 17.26 -0.56 8.06
CA VAL A 29 16.63 0.66 8.56
C VAL A 29 15.81 1.33 7.46
N ALA A 30 16.35 1.45 6.25
CA ALA A 30 15.64 2.04 5.12
C ALA A 30 14.38 1.25 4.75
N ILE A 31 14.45 -0.08 4.78
CA ILE A 31 13.29 -0.96 4.55
C ILE A 31 12.22 -0.72 5.62
N GLY A 32 12.61 -0.66 6.90
CA GLY A 32 11.68 -0.38 8.00
C GLY A 32 11.01 0.99 7.89
N VAL A 33 11.78 2.03 7.55
CA VAL A 33 11.25 3.39 7.34
C VAL A 33 10.30 3.42 6.14
N GLY A 34 10.67 2.79 5.02
CA GLY A 34 9.82 2.70 3.83
C GLY A 34 8.49 2.01 4.11
N ALA A 35 8.51 0.90 4.85
CA ALA A 35 7.30 0.21 5.28
C ALA A 35 6.41 1.10 6.16
N GLY A 36 7.01 1.85 7.09
CA GLY A 36 6.30 2.82 7.93
C GLY A 36 5.65 3.94 7.12
N VAL A 37 6.38 4.53 6.17
CA VAL A 37 5.86 5.57 5.26
C VAL A 37 4.69 5.05 4.43
N LEU A 38 4.81 3.85 3.85
CA LEU A 38 3.73 3.23 3.07
C LEU A 38 2.50 2.93 3.92
N ALA A 39 2.67 2.49 5.17
CA ALA A 39 1.56 2.29 6.09
C ALA A 39 0.86 3.61 6.46
N ILE A 40 1.63 4.66 6.74
CA ILE A 40 1.08 6.00 7.01
C ILE A 40 0.34 6.54 5.78
N LEU A 41 0.86 6.34 4.57
CA LEU A 41 0.22 6.82 3.35
C LEU A 41 -1.06 6.06 3.02
N GLY A 42 -1.02 4.72 3.10
CA GLY A 42 -2.16 3.86 2.81
C GLY A 42 -3.25 3.94 3.86
N ILE A 43 -2.93 3.64 5.12
CA ILE A 43 -3.88 3.63 6.23
C ILE A 43 -4.12 5.04 6.75
N GLY A 44 -3.07 5.78 7.10
CA GLY A 44 -3.21 7.11 7.69
C GLY A 44 -3.81 8.13 6.70
N GLY A 45 -3.26 8.20 5.49
CA GLY A 45 -3.78 9.03 4.41
C GLY A 45 -5.19 8.60 4.00
N GLY A 46 -5.42 7.30 3.84
CA GLY A 46 -6.75 6.75 3.58
C GLY A 46 -7.77 7.14 4.65
N LEU A 47 -7.41 6.99 5.93
CA LEU A 47 -8.28 7.28 7.08
C LEU A 47 -8.58 8.76 7.18
N ALA A 48 -7.57 9.61 7.02
CA ALA A 48 -7.75 11.06 7.00
C ALA A 48 -8.75 11.48 5.90
N LEU A 49 -8.63 10.92 4.69
CA LEU A 49 -9.55 11.18 3.58
C LEU A 49 -10.98 10.67 3.85
N VAL A 50 -11.09 9.48 4.48
CA VAL A 50 -12.39 8.91 4.89
C VAL A 50 -12.99 9.67 6.06
N LEU A 51 -12.23 10.33 6.92
CA LEU A 51 -12.74 11.14 8.04
C LEU A 51 -13.11 12.55 7.61
N LEU A 52 -12.40 13.13 6.64
CA LEU A 52 -12.75 14.43 6.08
C LEU A 52 -14.17 14.42 5.52
N ARG A 53 -14.62 13.34 4.87
CA ARG A 53 -15.98 13.07 4.32
C ARG A 53 -16.66 14.19 3.51
N ARG A 54 -15.99 15.33 3.29
CA ARG A 54 -16.62 16.53 2.75
C ARG A 54 -17.14 16.34 1.32
N LYS A 55 -16.55 15.41 0.57
CA LYS A 55 -16.93 15.07 -0.81
C LYS A 55 -16.86 13.57 -1.04
N SER A 56 -17.72 13.08 -1.94
CA SER A 56 -17.73 11.69 -2.40
C SER A 56 -16.38 11.25 -2.99
N TRP A 57 -15.60 12.20 -3.53
CA TRP A 57 -14.25 11.93 -4.00
C TRP A 57 -13.34 11.43 -2.87
N SER A 58 -13.36 12.14 -1.73
CA SER A 58 -12.42 11.90 -0.63
C SER A 58 -12.64 10.52 -0.04
N LEU A 59 -13.91 10.12 0.08
CA LEU A 59 -14.27 8.79 0.53
C LEU A 59 -13.82 7.70 -0.45
N GLY A 60 -14.03 7.90 -1.76
CA GLY A 60 -13.58 6.97 -2.79
C GLY A 60 -12.07 6.76 -2.78
N LEU A 61 -11.28 7.85 -2.86
CA LEU A 61 -9.82 7.77 -2.83
C LEU A 61 -9.31 7.16 -1.52
N GLY A 62 -9.87 7.56 -0.38
CA GLY A 62 -9.43 7.08 0.92
C GLY A 62 -9.63 5.57 1.09
N LEU A 63 -10.79 5.05 0.70
CA LEU A 63 -11.04 3.60 0.67
C LEU A 63 -10.11 2.88 -0.32
N GLY A 64 -9.85 3.51 -1.47
CA GLY A 64 -8.90 2.99 -2.47
C GLY A 64 -7.48 2.83 -1.92
N LEU A 65 -6.96 3.83 -1.22
CA LEU A 65 -5.62 3.78 -0.61
C LEU A 65 -5.51 2.67 0.44
N MET A 66 -6.52 2.54 1.31
CA MET A 66 -6.55 1.47 2.31
C MET A 66 -6.59 0.08 1.68
N LEU A 67 -7.41 -0.08 0.63
CA LEU A 67 -7.52 -1.33 -0.11
C LEU A 67 -6.20 -1.69 -0.80
N GLY A 68 -5.57 -0.72 -1.47
CA GLY A 68 -4.25 -0.91 -2.07
C GLY A 68 -3.20 -1.34 -1.05
N TRP A 69 -3.17 -0.70 0.12
CA TRP A 69 -2.27 -1.10 1.21
C TRP A 69 -2.52 -2.53 1.69
N ALA A 70 -3.79 -2.91 1.89
CA ALA A 70 -4.15 -4.25 2.36
C ALA A 70 -3.76 -5.33 1.35
N ILE A 71 -4.08 -5.13 0.06
CA ILE A 71 -3.77 -6.10 -1.00
C ILE A 71 -2.26 -6.24 -1.19
N ALA A 72 -1.51 -5.14 -1.22
CA ALA A 72 -0.06 -5.21 -1.35
C ALA A 72 0.55 -5.98 -0.15
N SER A 73 0.10 -5.67 1.06
CA SER A 73 0.61 -6.29 2.29
C SER A 73 0.30 -7.79 2.35
N ILE A 74 -0.91 -8.23 1.98
CA ILE A 74 -1.26 -9.66 2.00
C ILE A 74 -0.49 -10.45 0.94
N VAL A 75 -0.28 -9.87 -0.25
CA VAL A 75 0.52 -10.51 -1.30
C VAL A 75 1.98 -10.64 -0.87
N SER A 76 2.57 -9.57 -0.31
CA SER A 76 3.94 -9.61 0.20
C SER A 76 4.09 -10.59 1.34
N ALA A 77 3.20 -10.57 2.33
CA ALA A 77 3.23 -11.52 3.43
C ALA A 77 3.06 -12.96 2.93
N GLY A 78 2.13 -13.21 2.01
CA GLY A 78 1.94 -14.53 1.41
C GLY A 78 3.16 -15.05 0.67
N TYR A 79 3.92 -14.17 0.01
CA TYR A 79 5.20 -14.52 -0.60
C TYR A 79 6.26 -14.84 0.47
N CYS A 80 6.36 -14.01 1.51
CA CYS A 80 7.33 -14.19 2.60
C CYS A 80 7.06 -15.41 3.48
N THR A 81 5.80 -15.81 3.67
CA THR A 81 5.42 -17.00 4.44
C THR A 81 5.34 -18.26 3.58
N GLY A 82 5.53 -18.14 2.26
CA GLY A 82 5.50 -19.27 1.34
C GLY A 82 4.10 -19.88 1.17
N LEU A 83 3.02 -19.16 1.50
CA LEU A 83 1.65 -19.62 1.21
C LEU A 83 1.37 -19.84 -0.28
N ASN A 84 2.28 -19.45 -1.17
CA ASN A 84 2.21 -19.70 -2.60
C ASN A 84 2.74 -21.11 -2.95
N PRO A 85 1.88 -22.07 -3.36
CA PRO A 85 2.30 -23.43 -3.70
C PRO A 85 3.32 -23.49 -4.84
N ALA A 86 3.34 -22.49 -5.73
CA ALA A 86 4.32 -22.39 -6.80
C ALA A 86 5.76 -22.14 -6.31
N MET A 87 5.97 -21.80 -5.04
CA MET A 87 7.30 -21.61 -4.43
C MET A 87 7.92 -22.93 -3.94
N TYR A 88 7.15 -24.02 -3.88
CA TYR A 88 7.58 -25.34 -3.42
C TYR A 88 7.51 -26.43 -4.50
N ALA A 89 7.22 -26.04 -5.74
CA ALA A 89 7.16 -26.94 -6.89
C ALA A 89 8.56 -27.24 -7.45
#